data_AF-A0A5A9NTT8-F1
#
_entry.id   AF-A0A5A9NTT8-F1
#
_cell.length_a   1.000
_cell.length_b   1.000
_cell.length_c   1.000
_cell.angle_alpha   90.00
_cell.angle_beta   90.00
_cell.angle_gamma   90.00
#
_symmetry.space_group_name_H-M   'P 1'
#
loop_
_entity.id
_entity.type
_entity.pdbx_description
1 polymer ?
#
loop_
_entity_poly.entity_id
_entity_poly.type
_entity_poly.pdbx_seq_one_letter_code
_entity_poly.pdbx_strand_id
1 'polypeptide(L)'
;MQRSEEERFYMTCRAAYLSVFRSSLVNITSKDQLCTVLQQAGTNPSQKALDKYWPPGTKRLNFDDFCEILKRENPAESDELMRIFKKFDVNCDGCISHDELSKVLTSTGEKMSPKEVDEIFALADINKDGKLDYAEFCRLFGSTVEQCQTAALEKIEADAKLKKQNFGNQLDSSPQSLEPQPAPETQHRTQLDTTHRKESRSSSRPSSARSRRSSLSTAITMATGGSKSGRLAEPKSLQDWHHTLMKGCFYVEENGMIVSLQYRLHIPQTTSVYLTIQPLNLSQNPEKLSPWMCVDTALYVVTGNETKEDSNLVCFTELRDKESFVWRGELNAGSYLLLPFTTGCRLMKKARKTTTKTVQIVNRDQSGELELTKEFKAALSDIFDVIDLDGNGLLSLEEYNFFEQRTSGEKCDEDAWAVCKENFDTKNNELTRQGFMELNLMEANDREGDPRDLWLTLEAMGYNRSLEMVEACPFVIEVYCQDVKATQQPVQLDSGIKMLNSAVQRSITSKAEAKSLKGHESVLVYTYKGESRISSVIANKSNQKVTVHINNEHSKNCVSSRAMSVFAVEVPARTKMVCQHVMSVNSQQEWTYNCVESIIPSL
;
A
#
# COMPACT_ATOMS: atom_id res chain seq x y z
N MET A 1 -8.80 10.60 -25.74
CA MET A 1 -9.81 11.45 -25.08
C MET A 1 -10.82 10.61 -24.31
N GLN A 2 -11.61 9.76 -24.97
CA GLN A 2 -12.61 8.88 -24.32
C GLN A 2 -12.14 8.07 -23.10
N ARG A 3 -10.95 7.44 -23.16
CA ARG A 3 -10.40 6.64 -22.04
C ARG A 3 -10.06 7.47 -20.79
N SER A 4 -9.80 8.77 -20.95
CA SER A 4 -9.50 9.71 -19.86
C SER A 4 -10.77 10.29 -19.21
N GLU A 5 -11.89 10.27 -19.93
CA GLU A 5 -13.20 10.69 -19.40
C GLU A 5 -13.85 9.57 -18.59
N GLU A 6 -13.72 8.31 -19.04
CA GLU A 6 -14.20 7.15 -18.32
C GLU A 6 -13.45 6.92 -16.99
N GLU A 7 -12.12 7.07 -16.98
CA GLU A 7 -11.32 7.02 -15.75
C GLU A 7 -11.71 8.14 -14.77
N ARG A 8 -11.99 9.35 -15.26
CA ARG A 8 -12.47 10.46 -14.43
C ARG A 8 -13.87 10.18 -13.87
N PHE A 9 -14.79 9.67 -14.68
CA PHE A 9 -16.14 9.31 -14.26
C PHE A 9 -16.13 8.29 -13.11
N TYR A 10 -15.34 7.21 -13.23
CA TYR A 10 -15.24 6.19 -12.18
C TYR A 10 -14.58 6.71 -10.91
N MET A 11 -13.58 7.59 -11.03
CA MET A 11 -12.96 8.25 -9.87
C MET A 11 -13.97 9.14 -9.12
N THR A 12 -14.81 9.88 -9.84
CA THR A 12 -15.88 10.70 -9.24
C THR A 12 -16.94 9.83 -8.56
N CYS A 13 -17.40 8.76 -9.21
CA CYS A 13 -18.33 7.80 -8.60
C CYS A 13 -17.74 7.21 -7.32
N ARG A 14 -16.46 6.83 -7.34
CA ARG A 14 -15.78 6.25 -6.19
C ARG A 14 -15.68 7.22 -5.02
N ALA A 15 -15.37 8.49 -5.29
CA ALA A 15 -15.30 9.52 -4.24
C ALA A 15 -16.66 9.75 -3.55
N ALA A 16 -17.74 9.86 -4.33
CA ALA A 16 -19.10 10.01 -3.80
C ALA A 16 -19.57 8.78 -3.02
N TYR A 17 -19.20 7.59 -3.48
CA TYR A 17 -19.50 6.35 -2.77
C TYR A 17 -18.78 6.28 -1.42
N LEU A 18 -17.52 6.72 -1.38
CA LEU A 18 -16.70 6.69 -0.18
C LEU A 18 -17.04 7.79 0.85
N SER A 19 -17.84 8.80 0.47
CA SER A 19 -18.33 9.79 1.45
C SER A 19 -19.49 9.26 2.29
N VAL A 20 -20.24 8.28 1.79
CA VAL A 20 -21.34 7.61 2.49
C VAL A 20 -20.90 6.29 3.10
N PHE A 21 -19.97 5.59 2.44
CA PHE A 21 -19.52 4.27 2.82
C PHE A 21 -18.01 4.22 3.08
N ARG A 22 -17.59 3.45 4.07
CA ARG A 22 -16.15 3.31 4.39
C ARG A 22 -15.34 2.63 3.28
N SER A 23 -15.99 1.92 2.35
CA SER A 23 -15.36 1.23 1.22
C SER A 23 -16.34 1.12 0.04
N SER A 24 -15.81 1.06 -1.18
CA SER A 24 -16.58 0.78 -2.41
C SER A 24 -17.13 -0.64 -2.48
N LEU A 25 -16.78 -1.51 -1.54
CA LEU A 25 -17.29 -2.88 -1.43
C LEU A 25 -18.54 -2.99 -0.54
N VAL A 26 -18.86 -1.94 0.22
CA VAL A 26 -20.06 -1.88 1.06
C VAL A 26 -21.27 -1.70 0.14
N ASN A 27 -22.22 -2.63 0.18
CA ASN A 27 -23.42 -2.49 -0.64
C ASN A 27 -24.37 -1.44 -0.05
N ILE A 28 -25.06 -0.74 -0.93
CA ILE A 28 -26.24 0.06 -0.58
C ILE A 28 -27.33 -0.94 -0.18
N THR A 29 -27.85 -0.84 1.05
CA THR A 29 -28.81 -1.79 1.64
C THR A 29 -30.17 -1.15 1.94
N SER A 30 -30.31 0.15 1.74
CA SER A 30 -31.58 0.85 1.86
C SER A 30 -31.78 1.87 0.74
N LYS A 31 -33.05 2.21 0.50
CA LYS A 31 -33.44 3.27 -0.44
C LYS A 31 -32.86 4.64 -0.02
N ASP A 32 -32.74 4.88 1.28
CA ASP A 32 -32.15 6.11 1.82
C ASP A 32 -30.65 6.17 1.54
N GLN A 33 -29.93 5.06 1.72
CA GLN A 33 -28.51 4.98 1.35
C GLN A 33 -28.29 5.21 -0.15
N LEU A 34 -29.19 4.70 -1.01
CA LEU A 34 -29.15 4.97 -2.45
C LEU A 34 -29.35 6.47 -2.74
N CYS A 35 -30.29 7.11 -2.03
CA CYS A 35 -30.55 8.54 -2.15
C CYS A 35 -29.32 9.36 -1.75
N THR A 36 -28.76 9.10 -0.56
CA THR A 36 -27.60 9.84 -0.03
C THR A 36 -26.40 9.72 -0.96
N VAL A 37 -26.08 8.52 -1.46
CA VAL A 37 -24.88 8.35 -2.30
C VAL A 37 -25.03 8.97 -3.69
N LEU A 38 -26.24 8.98 -4.26
CA LEU A 38 -26.53 9.70 -5.51
C LEU A 38 -26.45 11.22 -5.30
N GLN A 39 -26.85 11.74 -4.14
CA GLN A 39 -26.67 13.15 -3.77
C GLN A 39 -25.21 13.54 -3.64
N GLN A 40 -24.40 12.70 -3.00
CA GLN A 40 -22.96 12.91 -2.89
C GLN A 40 -22.23 12.86 -4.24
N ALA A 41 -22.83 12.22 -5.24
CA ALA A 41 -22.34 12.21 -6.62
C ALA A 41 -22.79 13.43 -7.45
N GLY A 42 -23.48 14.39 -6.84
CA GLY A 42 -23.94 15.62 -7.49
C GLY A 42 -25.28 15.50 -8.22
N THR A 43 -26.06 14.43 -7.97
CA THR A 43 -27.41 14.28 -8.54
C THR A 43 -28.48 14.55 -7.48
N ASN A 44 -29.69 14.95 -7.87
CA ASN A 44 -30.82 15.07 -6.93
C ASN A 44 -31.96 14.12 -7.35
N PRO A 45 -31.87 12.82 -6.99
CA PRO A 45 -32.76 11.80 -7.52
C PRO A 45 -34.20 11.98 -7.02
N SER A 46 -35.17 12.05 -7.94
CA SER A 46 -36.59 12.10 -7.58
C SER A 46 -37.06 10.79 -6.93
N GLN A 47 -38.14 10.84 -6.13
CA GLN A 47 -38.72 9.64 -5.52
C GLN A 47 -39.05 8.56 -6.57
N LYS A 48 -39.52 8.99 -7.76
CA LYS A 48 -39.80 8.12 -8.91
C LYS A 48 -38.53 7.45 -9.47
N ALA A 49 -37.39 8.15 -9.47
CA ALA A 49 -36.10 7.58 -9.88
C ALA A 49 -35.60 6.57 -8.83
N LEU A 50 -35.73 6.88 -7.53
CA LEU A 50 -35.38 5.94 -6.47
C LEU A 50 -36.28 4.70 -6.47
N ASP A 51 -37.58 4.84 -6.73
CA ASP A 51 -38.51 3.68 -6.87
C ASP A 51 -38.18 2.81 -8.09
N LYS A 52 -37.63 3.40 -9.16
CA LYS A 52 -37.19 2.69 -10.35
C LYS A 52 -35.97 1.80 -10.09
N TYR A 53 -35.01 2.26 -9.27
CA TYR A 53 -33.76 1.53 -8.98
C TYR A 53 -33.74 0.82 -7.62
N TRP A 54 -34.74 1.08 -6.76
CA TRP A 54 -34.98 0.36 -5.52
C TRP A 54 -36.44 -0.14 -5.44
N PRO A 55 -36.88 -1.03 -6.33
CA PRO A 55 -38.22 -1.60 -6.27
C PRO A 55 -38.43 -2.46 -5.01
N PRO A 56 -39.70 -2.69 -4.58
CA PRO A 56 -40.00 -3.55 -3.44
C PRO A 56 -39.39 -4.95 -3.59
N GLY A 57 -38.54 -5.35 -2.64
CA GLY A 57 -37.79 -6.62 -2.68
C GLY A 57 -36.30 -6.48 -3.01
N THR A 58 -35.83 -5.28 -3.34
CA THR A 58 -34.39 -4.99 -3.48
C THR A 58 -33.70 -5.11 -2.12
N LYS A 59 -32.73 -6.01 -2.01
CA LYS A 59 -31.97 -6.25 -0.77
C LYS A 59 -30.65 -5.48 -0.73
N ARG A 60 -30.01 -5.30 -1.89
CA ARG A 60 -28.72 -4.61 -2.00
C ARG A 60 -28.42 -4.13 -3.42
N LEU A 61 -27.62 -3.06 -3.56
CA LEU A 61 -26.98 -2.62 -4.80
C LEU A 61 -25.48 -2.41 -4.55
N ASN A 62 -24.62 -2.86 -5.46
CA ASN A 62 -23.17 -2.71 -5.33
C ASN A 62 -22.65 -1.42 -6.01
N PHE A 63 -21.34 -1.19 -5.96
CA PHE A 63 -20.72 -0.01 -6.56
C PHE A 63 -20.89 0.06 -8.08
N ASP A 64 -20.86 -1.08 -8.77
CA ASP A 64 -21.04 -1.13 -10.23
C ASP A 64 -22.51 -0.79 -10.60
N ASP A 65 -23.48 -1.29 -9.83
CA ASP A 65 -24.89 -0.93 -9.97
C ASP A 65 -25.09 0.58 -9.79
N PHE A 66 -24.42 1.18 -8.79
CA PHE A 66 -24.42 2.62 -8.57
C PHE A 66 -23.81 3.41 -9.74
N CYS A 67 -22.67 2.96 -10.28
CA CYS A 67 -22.04 3.58 -11.45
C CYS A 67 -22.97 3.52 -12.67
N GLU A 68 -23.65 2.39 -12.89
CA GLU A 68 -24.61 2.23 -13.98
C GLU A 68 -25.88 3.08 -13.79
N ILE A 69 -26.35 3.25 -12.56
CA ILE A 69 -27.45 4.17 -12.24
C ILE A 69 -27.05 5.61 -12.57
N LEU A 70 -25.86 6.06 -12.16
CA LEU A 70 -25.35 7.40 -12.46
C LEU A 70 -25.16 7.64 -13.96
N LYS A 71 -24.68 6.65 -14.72
CA LYS A 71 -24.58 6.76 -16.19
C LYS A 71 -25.95 6.92 -16.87
N ARG A 72 -27.00 6.32 -16.30
CA ARG A 72 -28.37 6.36 -16.84
C ARG A 72 -29.16 7.59 -16.41
N GLU A 73 -28.88 8.10 -15.21
CA GLU A 73 -29.53 9.29 -14.64
C GLU A 73 -28.78 10.59 -14.94
N ASN A 74 -27.60 10.54 -15.57
CA ASN A 74 -26.88 11.71 -16.09
C ASN A 74 -26.95 11.82 -17.64
N PRO A 75 -28.13 12.05 -18.25
CA PRO A 75 -28.20 12.46 -19.64
C PRO A 75 -27.79 13.94 -19.75
N ALA A 76 -26.68 14.21 -20.44
CA ALA A 76 -26.25 15.50 -20.97
C ALA A 76 -26.82 16.75 -20.23
N GLU A 77 -25.99 17.35 -19.36
CA GLU A 77 -26.24 18.45 -18.42
C GLU A 77 -27.13 19.62 -18.91
N SER A 78 -27.34 19.80 -20.22
CA SER A 78 -28.17 20.86 -20.78
C SER A 78 -29.70 20.62 -20.72
N ASP A 79 -30.18 19.37 -20.77
CA ASP A 79 -31.63 19.08 -20.89
C ASP A 79 -32.33 18.91 -19.53
N GLU A 80 -31.58 18.56 -18.48
CA GLU A 80 -32.09 18.43 -17.11
C GLU A 80 -32.16 19.78 -16.40
N LEU A 81 -31.11 20.62 -16.49
CA LEU A 81 -31.11 21.97 -15.91
C LEU A 81 -32.24 22.83 -16.50
N MET A 82 -32.52 22.70 -17.79
CA MET A 82 -33.66 23.35 -18.45
C MET A 82 -35.01 22.84 -17.93
N ARG A 83 -35.14 21.54 -17.62
CA ARG A 83 -36.37 20.97 -17.05
C ARG A 83 -36.56 21.38 -15.59
N ILE A 84 -35.49 21.48 -14.82
CA ILE A 84 -35.52 21.97 -13.44
C ILE A 84 -35.85 23.47 -13.44
N PHE A 85 -35.21 24.28 -14.29
CA PHE A 85 -35.51 25.71 -14.42
C PHE A 85 -37.00 25.96 -14.67
N LYS A 86 -37.59 25.25 -15.63
CA LYS A 86 -39.04 25.32 -15.92
C LYS A 86 -39.95 24.85 -14.77
N LYS A 87 -39.42 24.10 -13.81
CA LYS A 87 -40.17 23.66 -12.63
C LYS A 87 -40.14 24.73 -11.52
N PHE A 88 -39.08 25.53 -11.47
CA PHE A 88 -38.94 26.65 -10.53
C PHE A 88 -39.61 27.92 -11.06
N ASP A 89 -39.53 28.18 -12.36
CA ASP A 89 -40.24 29.24 -13.07
C ASP A 89 -41.73 28.88 -13.25
N VAL A 90 -42.50 29.01 -12.16
CA VAL A 90 -43.91 28.59 -12.10
C VAL A 90 -44.77 29.45 -13.02
N ASN A 91 -44.44 30.73 -13.15
CA ASN A 91 -45.19 31.67 -14.01
C ASN A 91 -44.73 31.65 -15.48
N CYS A 92 -43.65 30.90 -15.79
CA CYS A 92 -43.05 30.76 -17.12
C CYS A 92 -42.57 32.10 -17.74
N ASP A 93 -42.16 33.06 -16.90
CA ASP A 93 -41.69 34.37 -17.36
C ASP A 93 -40.23 34.35 -17.85
N GLY A 94 -39.57 33.19 -17.77
CA GLY A 94 -38.21 32.95 -18.23
C GLY A 94 -37.15 33.30 -17.19
N CYS A 95 -37.56 33.67 -15.97
CA CYS A 95 -36.69 33.97 -14.84
C CYS A 95 -37.26 33.33 -13.55
N ILE A 96 -36.44 33.09 -12.53
CA ILE A 96 -36.91 32.59 -11.24
C ILE A 96 -36.88 33.72 -10.22
N SER A 97 -38.04 34.11 -9.71
CA SER A 97 -38.13 35.10 -8.64
C SER A 97 -37.74 34.53 -7.27
N HIS A 98 -37.41 35.40 -6.33
CA HIS A 98 -37.10 35.01 -4.96
C HIS A 98 -38.21 34.16 -4.31
N ASP A 99 -39.46 34.56 -4.52
CA ASP A 99 -40.62 33.85 -3.97
C ASP A 99 -40.81 32.47 -4.61
N GLU A 100 -40.48 32.32 -5.89
CA GLU A 100 -40.52 31.04 -6.59
C GLU A 100 -39.41 30.10 -6.10
N LEU A 101 -38.19 30.61 -5.93
CA LEU A 101 -37.08 29.84 -5.35
C LEU A 101 -37.39 29.42 -3.91
N SER A 102 -37.87 30.36 -3.08
CA SER A 102 -38.23 30.12 -1.69
C SER A 102 -39.33 29.09 -1.55
N LYS A 103 -40.39 29.18 -2.36
CA LYS A 103 -41.48 28.19 -2.34
C LYS A 103 -40.99 26.79 -2.63
N VAL A 104 -40.11 26.62 -3.63
CA VAL A 104 -39.64 25.28 -4.01
C VAL A 104 -38.68 24.69 -2.97
N LEU A 105 -37.74 25.49 -2.45
CA LEU A 105 -36.71 25.04 -1.49
C LEU A 105 -37.24 24.85 -0.05
N THR A 106 -38.37 25.48 0.30
CA THR A 106 -39.02 25.29 1.61
C THR A 106 -40.11 24.22 1.61
N SER A 107 -40.57 23.78 0.42
CA SER A 107 -41.68 22.81 0.28
C SER A 107 -41.24 21.38 -0.08
N THR A 108 -39.99 21.17 -0.50
CA THR A 108 -39.50 19.87 -1.02
C THR A 108 -38.20 19.44 -0.33
N GLY A 109 -38.15 18.25 0.27
CA GLY A 109 -36.93 17.71 0.92
C GLY A 109 -36.68 18.21 2.35
N GLU A 110 -35.42 18.24 2.79
CA GLU A 110 -35.01 18.94 4.02
C GLU A 110 -35.25 20.44 3.86
N LYS A 111 -36.07 21.01 4.74
CA LYS A 111 -36.58 22.37 4.59
C LYS A 111 -35.48 23.38 4.98
N MET A 112 -35.00 24.14 3.99
CA MET A 112 -34.13 25.29 4.28
C MET A 112 -34.90 26.38 5.01
N SER A 113 -34.21 27.08 5.90
CA SER A 113 -34.74 28.26 6.57
C SER A 113 -34.83 29.43 5.58
N PRO A 114 -35.76 30.38 5.79
CA PRO A 114 -35.87 31.56 4.93
C PRO A 114 -34.55 32.34 4.78
N LYS A 115 -33.74 32.38 5.85
CA LYS A 115 -32.44 33.05 5.84
C LYS A 115 -31.43 32.39 4.90
N GLU A 116 -31.42 31.06 4.84
CA GLU A 116 -30.53 30.31 3.93
C GLU A 116 -30.94 30.52 2.47
N VAL A 117 -32.25 30.65 2.21
CA VAL A 117 -32.76 30.98 0.87
C VAL A 117 -32.33 32.39 0.46
N ASP A 118 -32.46 33.38 1.36
CA ASP A 118 -32.04 34.76 1.11
C ASP A 118 -30.54 34.83 0.76
N GLU A 119 -29.70 34.08 1.49
CA GLU A 119 -28.26 33.99 1.25
C GLU A 119 -27.91 33.35 -0.10
N ILE A 120 -28.58 32.26 -0.46
CA ILE A 120 -28.41 31.58 -1.75
C ILE A 120 -28.83 32.48 -2.90
N PHE A 121 -29.97 33.18 -2.77
CA PHE A 121 -30.47 34.06 -3.82
C PHE A 121 -29.51 35.23 -4.05
N ALA A 122 -29.02 35.85 -2.98
CA ALA A 122 -28.07 36.96 -3.06
C ALA A 122 -26.71 36.57 -3.69
N LEU A 123 -26.32 35.30 -3.59
CA LEU A 123 -25.12 34.75 -4.24
C LEU A 123 -25.35 34.44 -5.73
N ALA A 124 -26.56 34.04 -6.08
CA ALA A 124 -26.92 33.62 -7.43
C ALA A 124 -27.20 34.80 -8.37
N ASP A 125 -27.90 35.82 -7.87
CA ASP A 125 -28.32 37.03 -8.59
C ASP A 125 -27.13 37.99 -8.74
N ILE A 126 -26.33 37.81 -9.80
CA ILE A 126 -25.12 38.61 -10.02
C ILE A 126 -25.47 39.98 -10.58
N ASN A 127 -26.49 40.04 -11.44
CA ASN A 127 -26.91 41.28 -12.05
C ASN A 127 -27.74 42.17 -11.08
N LYS A 128 -28.20 41.60 -9.94
CA LYS A 128 -28.97 42.23 -8.86
C LYS A 128 -30.33 42.77 -9.33
N ASP A 129 -30.96 42.11 -10.28
CA ASP A 129 -32.26 42.50 -10.81
C ASP A 129 -33.43 41.91 -9.98
N GLY A 130 -33.13 41.13 -8.94
CA GLY A 130 -34.11 40.50 -8.06
C GLY A 130 -34.75 39.24 -8.66
N LYS A 131 -34.20 38.72 -9.76
CA LYS A 131 -34.60 37.48 -10.43
C LYS A 131 -33.34 36.68 -10.81
N LEU A 132 -33.51 35.39 -11.09
CA LEU A 132 -32.44 34.53 -11.61
C LEU A 132 -32.76 34.14 -13.05
N ASP A 133 -31.96 34.62 -14.00
CA ASP A 133 -32.07 34.15 -15.38
C ASP A 133 -31.53 32.72 -15.54
N TYR A 134 -31.77 32.10 -16.69
CA TYR A 134 -31.33 30.72 -16.93
C TYR A 134 -29.82 30.53 -16.79
N ALA A 135 -29.01 31.51 -17.16
CA ALA A 135 -27.55 31.43 -17.08
C ALA A 135 -27.06 31.58 -15.63
N GLU A 136 -27.68 32.48 -14.85
CA GLU A 136 -27.42 32.65 -13.42
C GLU A 136 -27.87 31.44 -12.61
N PHE A 137 -29.01 30.85 -12.97
CA PHE A 137 -29.50 29.60 -12.40
C PHE A 137 -28.58 28.41 -12.73
N CYS A 138 -28.13 28.27 -13.99
CA CYS A 138 -27.17 27.24 -14.37
C CYS A 138 -25.83 27.41 -13.65
N ARG A 139 -25.39 28.67 -13.45
CA ARG A 139 -24.20 28.96 -12.67
C ARG A 139 -24.41 28.62 -11.20
N LEU A 140 -25.56 28.91 -10.60
CA LEU A 140 -25.86 28.53 -9.22
C LEU A 140 -25.75 27.00 -9.07
N PHE A 141 -26.50 26.23 -9.88
CA PHE A 141 -26.53 24.76 -9.78
C PHE A 141 -25.23 24.08 -10.25
N GLY A 142 -24.55 24.62 -11.26
CA GLY A 142 -23.21 24.19 -11.65
C GLY A 142 -22.17 24.51 -10.58
N SER A 143 -22.28 25.66 -9.93
CA SER A 143 -21.39 26.07 -8.84
C SER A 143 -21.67 25.33 -7.54
N THR A 144 -22.89 24.86 -7.23
CA THR A 144 -23.12 24.05 -6.02
C THR A 144 -22.45 22.67 -6.15
N VAL A 145 -22.43 22.09 -7.36
CA VAL A 145 -21.67 20.87 -7.66
C VAL A 145 -20.17 21.14 -7.61
N GLU A 146 -19.69 22.25 -8.20
CA GLU A 146 -18.30 22.68 -8.07
C GLU A 146 -17.94 23.07 -6.62
N GLN A 147 -18.84 23.59 -5.79
CA GLN A 147 -18.58 23.99 -4.40
C GLN A 147 -18.55 22.79 -3.47
N CYS A 148 -19.38 21.75 -3.70
CA CYS A 148 -19.22 20.47 -3.02
C CYS A 148 -17.94 19.75 -3.45
N GLN A 149 -17.58 19.82 -4.74
CA GLN A 149 -16.30 19.29 -5.25
C GLN A 149 -15.09 20.10 -4.75
N THR A 150 -15.21 21.42 -4.66
CA THR A 150 -14.16 22.34 -4.22
C THR A 150 -14.02 22.28 -2.70
N ALA A 151 -15.09 22.20 -1.90
CA ALA A 151 -14.99 22.00 -0.46
C ALA A 151 -14.41 20.62 -0.11
N ALA A 152 -14.70 19.58 -0.90
CA ALA A 152 -14.07 18.26 -0.76
C ALA A 152 -12.59 18.29 -1.18
N LEU A 153 -12.25 18.95 -2.29
CA LEU A 153 -10.88 19.15 -2.74
C LEU A 153 -10.08 20.08 -1.81
N GLU A 154 -10.70 21.10 -1.23
CA GLU A 154 -10.13 22.04 -0.26
C GLU A 154 -9.95 21.40 1.11
N LYS A 155 -10.81 20.46 1.53
CA LYS A 155 -10.55 19.60 2.70
C LYS A 155 -9.33 18.71 2.47
N ILE A 156 -9.22 18.13 1.28
CA ILE A 156 -8.05 17.33 0.87
C ILE A 156 -6.81 18.22 0.75
N GLU A 157 -6.93 19.44 0.24
CA GLU A 157 -5.83 20.39 0.07
C GLU A 157 -5.45 21.05 1.41
N ALA A 158 -6.39 21.22 2.34
CA ALA A 158 -6.15 21.65 3.72
C ALA A 158 -5.43 20.55 4.51
N ASP A 159 -5.82 19.28 4.35
CA ASP A 159 -5.07 18.12 4.88
C ASP A 159 -3.69 17.98 4.22
N ALA A 160 -3.57 18.31 2.93
CA ALA A 160 -2.28 18.35 2.23
C ALA A 160 -1.42 19.57 2.62
N LYS A 161 -2.04 20.71 2.97
CA LYS A 161 -1.39 21.93 3.47
C LYS A 161 -0.97 21.77 4.93
N LEU A 162 -1.74 21.07 5.77
CA LEU A 162 -1.30 20.61 7.10
C LEU A 162 -0.08 19.67 6.96
N LYS A 163 -0.09 18.78 5.96
CA LYS A 163 1.07 17.93 5.60
C LYS A 163 2.26 18.69 4.98
N LYS A 164 2.05 19.90 4.44
CA LYS A 164 3.14 20.79 3.96
C LYS A 164 3.64 21.77 5.03
N GLN A 165 2.83 22.19 6.00
CA GLN A 165 3.27 23.09 7.09
C GLN A 165 4.03 22.36 8.21
N ASN A 166 3.88 21.03 8.33
CA ASN A 166 4.86 20.21 9.07
C ASN A 166 6.19 19.98 8.29
N PHE A 167 6.30 20.54 7.08
CA PHE A 167 7.54 20.64 6.30
C PHE A 167 7.75 22.11 5.88
N GLY A 168 8.01 22.97 6.86
CA GLY A 168 8.24 24.40 6.65
C GLY A 168 9.69 24.84 6.82
N ASN A 169 10.28 25.22 5.68
CA ASN A 169 11.24 26.32 5.48
C ASN A 169 12.70 26.18 5.94
N GLN A 170 13.62 26.23 4.96
CA GLN A 170 14.37 27.47 4.70
C GLN A 170 14.54 27.70 3.18
N LEU A 171 13.84 28.72 2.67
CA LEU A 171 14.31 29.58 1.59
C LEU A 171 14.99 30.78 2.26
N ASP A 172 16.30 30.95 2.06
CA ASP A 172 16.91 32.20 1.57
C ASP A 172 18.44 32.18 1.70
N SER A 173 19.14 32.24 0.57
CA SER A 173 20.00 33.37 0.18
C SER A 173 20.92 33.00 -1.00
N SER A 174 20.93 33.88 -2.02
CA SER A 174 21.97 33.99 -3.06
C SER A 174 22.49 35.45 -3.01
N PRO A 175 23.53 35.83 -3.76
CA PRO A 175 24.88 35.28 -3.84
C PRO A 175 25.93 36.37 -3.53
N GLN A 176 27.15 36.01 -3.13
CA GLN A 176 28.30 36.93 -3.19
C GLN A 176 29.50 36.29 -3.91
N SER A 177 29.65 36.73 -5.17
CA SER A 177 30.89 37.13 -5.85
C SER A 177 32.21 36.50 -5.41
N LEU A 178 32.84 35.74 -6.32
CA LEU A 178 34.25 35.85 -6.67
C LEU A 178 34.43 35.33 -8.10
N GLU A 179 34.90 36.20 -8.98
CA GLU A 179 35.21 35.98 -10.39
C GLU A 179 36.76 35.89 -10.56
N PRO A 180 37.30 35.67 -11.78
CA PRO A 180 37.74 34.39 -12.36
C PRO A 180 39.28 34.32 -12.51
N GLN A 181 39.83 33.31 -13.23
CA GLN A 181 41.03 33.35 -14.13
C GLN A 181 41.59 31.91 -14.38
N PRO A 182 42.35 31.63 -15.47
CA PRO A 182 41.83 31.24 -16.78
C PRO A 182 42.44 29.91 -17.32
N ALA A 183 41.93 29.48 -18.49
CA ALA A 183 42.44 28.37 -19.30
C ALA A 183 43.88 28.60 -19.80
N PRO A 184 44.48 27.57 -20.43
CA PRO A 184 44.86 27.80 -21.82
C PRO A 184 44.42 26.70 -22.78
N GLU A 185 44.00 27.16 -23.95
CA GLU A 185 43.81 26.42 -25.19
C GLU A 185 45.15 25.95 -25.78
N THR A 186 45.14 24.85 -26.52
CA THR A 186 46.03 24.72 -27.70
C THR A 186 45.43 23.78 -28.75
N GLN A 187 44.82 24.44 -29.73
CA GLN A 187 44.84 24.24 -31.19
C GLN A 187 45.34 22.92 -31.82
N HIS A 188 44.47 22.39 -32.69
CA HIS A 188 44.69 21.89 -34.06
C HIS A 188 45.90 20.99 -34.38
N ARG A 189 45.58 19.80 -34.93
CA ARG A 189 46.08 19.45 -36.28
C ARG A 189 45.20 18.43 -37.01
N THR A 190 44.70 18.88 -38.15
CA THR A 190 44.07 18.10 -39.22
C THR A 190 45.13 17.28 -39.95
N GLN A 191 44.83 16.04 -40.32
CA GLN A 191 45.36 15.43 -41.54
C GLN A 191 44.32 14.45 -42.12
N LEU A 192 43.82 14.79 -43.31
CA LEU A 192 43.23 13.86 -44.23
C LEU A 192 44.33 12.95 -44.78
N ASP A 193 43.99 11.68 -45.03
CA ASP A 193 44.38 11.10 -46.32
C ASP A 193 43.36 10.09 -46.85
N THR A 194 43.14 10.22 -48.15
CA THR A 194 42.20 9.52 -49.03
C THR A 194 42.76 8.15 -49.45
N THR A 195 41.97 7.11 -49.75
CA THR A 195 41.42 6.87 -51.10
C THR A 195 40.76 5.47 -51.24
N HIS A 196 39.87 5.38 -52.25
CA HIS A 196 39.43 4.20 -53.02
C HIS A 196 38.11 3.45 -52.69
N ARG A 197 37.05 4.00 -53.30
CA ARG A 197 35.84 3.41 -53.92
C ARG A 197 35.88 1.92 -54.32
N LYS A 198 34.76 1.24 -54.07
CA LYS A 198 33.94 0.60 -55.14
C LYS A 198 32.47 0.51 -54.70
N GLU A 199 31.59 1.14 -55.47
CA GLU A 199 30.14 1.09 -55.35
C GLU A 199 29.57 -0.12 -56.11
N SER A 200 28.49 -0.70 -55.57
CA SER A 200 27.44 -1.35 -56.34
C SER A 200 26.10 -1.08 -55.64
N ARG A 201 25.18 -0.40 -56.35
CA ARG A 201 23.89 0.11 -55.87
C ARG A 201 22.73 -0.88 -56.08
N SER A 202 21.64 -0.56 -55.36
CA SER A 202 20.24 -1.07 -55.39
C SER A 202 19.99 -2.29 -54.49
N SER A 203 19.00 -2.31 -53.59
CA SER A 203 17.65 -1.74 -53.65
C SER A 203 17.17 -1.08 -52.35
N SER A 204 16.40 -0.01 -52.52
CA SER A 204 15.69 0.81 -51.54
C SER A 204 14.48 0.13 -50.86
N ARG A 205 14.44 0.17 -49.52
CA ARG A 205 13.21 0.32 -48.71
C ARG A 205 13.57 1.03 -47.40
N PRO A 206 12.89 2.13 -47.01
CA PRO A 206 13.21 2.83 -45.77
C PRO A 206 12.64 2.05 -44.58
N SER A 207 13.51 1.63 -43.66
CA SER A 207 13.07 1.12 -42.36
C SER A 207 12.51 2.29 -41.55
N SER A 208 11.25 2.19 -41.16
CA SER A 208 10.59 3.09 -40.21
C SER A 208 11.43 3.24 -38.93
N ALA A 209 11.42 4.47 -38.42
CA ALA A 209 12.19 5.00 -37.30
C ALA A 209 12.34 4.03 -36.11
N ARG A 210 13.49 3.35 -36.03
CA ARG A 210 14.02 2.85 -34.76
C ARG A 210 14.64 4.05 -34.04
N SER A 211 13.83 4.79 -33.31
CA SER A 211 14.32 5.74 -32.31
C SER A 211 15.40 5.00 -31.50
N ARG A 212 16.62 5.52 -31.49
CA ARG A 212 17.73 4.94 -30.73
C ARG A 212 17.42 5.12 -29.25
N ARG A 213 16.55 4.26 -28.71
CA ARG A 213 16.22 4.25 -27.30
C ARG A 213 17.51 3.97 -26.55
N SER A 214 17.81 4.88 -25.66
CA SER A 214 19.03 4.87 -24.89
C SER A 214 18.85 3.79 -23.82
N SER A 215 19.54 2.65 -23.98
CA SER A 215 19.29 1.45 -23.19
C SER A 215 20.54 0.89 -22.52
N LEU A 216 20.33 0.29 -21.35
CA LEU A 216 21.27 -0.54 -20.61
C LEU A 216 20.69 -1.97 -20.59
N SER A 217 21.56 -2.97 -20.68
CA SER A 217 21.15 -4.36 -20.55
C SER A 217 22.00 -5.05 -19.51
N THR A 218 21.35 -5.80 -18.62
CA THR A 218 21.98 -6.60 -17.59
C THR A 218 21.50 -8.04 -17.71
N ALA A 219 22.45 -8.96 -17.89
CA ALA A 219 22.22 -10.40 -17.90
C ALA A 219 22.98 -11.06 -16.74
N ILE A 220 22.27 -11.74 -15.85
CA ILE A 220 22.83 -12.46 -14.70
C ILE A 220 22.24 -13.86 -14.66
N THR A 221 23.10 -14.86 -14.59
CA THR A 221 22.69 -16.25 -14.38
C THR A 221 22.96 -16.63 -12.93
N MET A 222 21.96 -17.23 -12.29
CA MET A 222 22.00 -17.66 -10.90
C MET A 222 21.91 -19.19 -10.87
N ALA A 223 22.94 -19.82 -10.31
CA ALA A 223 23.01 -21.28 -10.19
C ALA A 223 21.92 -21.82 -9.23
N THR A 224 21.66 -23.12 -9.31
CA THR A 224 20.79 -23.83 -8.36
C THR A 224 21.30 -23.64 -6.93
N GLY A 225 20.38 -23.56 -5.96
CA GLY A 225 20.67 -23.24 -4.55
C GLY A 225 21.54 -24.24 -3.76
N GLY A 226 22.39 -25.02 -4.43
CA GLY A 226 23.34 -25.98 -3.85
C GLY A 226 24.82 -25.62 -4.08
N SER A 227 25.14 -24.49 -4.72
CA SER A 227 26.53 -24.02 -4.78
C SER A 227 26.97 -23.53 -3.40
N LYS A 228 28.05 -24.10 -2.88
CA LYS A 228 28.70 -23.78 -1.60
C LYS A 228 29.18 -22.31 -1.57
N SER A 229 28.25 -21.37 -1.41
CA SER A 229 28.54 -19.96 -1.16
C SER A 229 28.41 -19.71 0.33
N GLY A 230 29.51 -19.29 0.96
CA GLY A 230 29.57 -18.65 2.28
C GLY A 230 28.61 -19.14 3.36
N ARG A 231 28.59 -20.43 3.69
CA ARG A 231 27.84 -20.90 4.87
C ARG A 231 28.46 -20.25 6.10
N LEU A 232 27.79 -19.23 6.64
CA LEU A 232 28.25 -18.60 7.87
C LEU A 232 28.14 -19.65 8.96
N ALA A 233 29.28 -20.12 9.48
CA ALA A 233 29.26 -21.11 10.53
C ALA A 233 28.65 -20.47 11.79
N GLU A 234 27.59 -21.12 12.29
CA GLU A 234 27.03 -20.84 13.60
C GLU A 234 28.16 -20.79 14.64
N PRO A 235 28.19 -19.81 15.54
CA PRO A 235 29.17 -19.79 16.63
C PRO A 235 29.15 -21.12 17.39
N LYS A 236 30.31 -21.76 17.59
CA LYS A 236 30.39 -23.05 18.29
C LYS A 236 29.83 -23.02 19.72
N SER A 237 29.81 -21.82 20.33
CA SER A 237 29.30 -21.56 21.67
C SER A 237 27.95 -20.84 21.65
N LEU A 238 27.17 -20.89 20.55
CA LEU A 238 25.91 -20.14 20.45
C LEU A 238 24.92 -20.53 21.55
N GLN A 239 24.94 -21.79 21.99
CA GLN A 239 24.11 -22.30 23.08
C GLN A 239 24.39 -21.61 24.43
N ASP A 240 25.59 -21.06 24.61
CA ASP A 240 26.00 -20.36 25.82
C ASP A 240 25.70 -18.85 25.75
N TRP A 241 25.25 -18.35 24.59
CA TRP A 241 24.97 -16.93 24.38
C TRP A 241 23.59 -16.58 24.94
N HIS A 242 23.42 -15.33 25.38
CA HIS A 242 22.11 -14.82 25.76
C HIS A 242 21.19 -14.77 24.54
N HIS A 243 20.05 -15.45 24.63
CA HIS A 243 19.06 -15.57 23.56
C HIS A 243 17.80 -14.78 23.88
N THR A 244 17.27 -14.12 22.86
CA THR A 244 15.97 -13.47 22.87
C THR A 244 15.27 -13.73 21.54
N LEU A 245 13.95 -13.94 21.59
CA LEU A 245 13.12 -14.27 20.44
C LEU A 245 11.97 -13.29 20.36
N MET A 246 11.57 -12.95 19.15
CA MET A 246 10.41 -12.11 18.88
C MET A 246 9.74 -12.58 17.58
N LYS A 247 8.44 -12.86 17.63
CA LYS A 247 7.64 -13.21 16.46
C LYS A 247 7.06 -11.96 15.81
N GLY A 248 6.61 -12.14 14.59
CA GLY A 248 5.89 -11.12 13.83
C GLY A 248 5.24 -11.69 12.59
N CYS A 249 4.68 -10.81 11.77
CA CYS A 249 4.06 -11.21 10.52
C CYS A 249 4.19 -10.11 9.47
N PHE A 250 4.42 -10.51 8.22
CA PHE A 250 4.23 -9.66 7.06
C PHE A 250 2.78 -9.76 6.61
N TYR A 251 2.08 -8.63 6.50
CA TYR A 251 0.73 -8.56 5.94
C TYR A 251 0.74 -7.84 4.60
N VAL A 252 -0.07 -8.32 3.66
CA VAL A 252 -0.34 -7.68 2.38
C VAL A 252 -1.59 -6.82 2.54
N GLU A 253 -1.45 -5.51 2.33
CA GLU A 253 -2.56 -4.57 2.32
C GLU A 253 -3.29 -4.58 0.96
N GLU A 254 -4.53 -4.08 0.92
CA GLU A 254 -5.35 -4.04 -0.31
C GLU A 254 -4.67 -3.29 -1.48
N ASN A 255 -3.83 -2.30 -1.16
CA ASN A 255 -3.06 -1.53 -2.15
C ASN A 255 -1.78 -2.26 -2.62
N GLY A 256 -1.53 -3.47 -2.14
CA GLY A 256 -0.35 -4.27 -2.43
C GLY A 256 0.90 -3.86 -1.66
N MET A 257 0.77 -3.01 -0.64
CA MET A 257 1.88 -2.71 0.28
C MET A 257 2.06 -3.86 1.27
N ILE A 258 3.30 -4.04 1.73
CA ILE A 258 3.60 -5.00 2.79
C ILE A 258 3.87 -4.22 4.07
N VAL A 259 3.21 -4.61 5.15
CA VAL A 259 3.42 -4.05 6.49
C VAL A 259 3.89 -5.15 7.44
N SER A 260 4.67 -4.77 8.45
CA SER A 260 5.02 -5.65 9.56
C SER A 260 5.29 -4.83 10.81
N LEU A 261 5.30 -5.49 11.97
CA LEU A 261 5.82 -4.88 13.19
C LEU A 261 7.30 -4.52 13.02
N GLN A 262 7.69 -3.42 13.65
CA GLN A 262 9.08 -3.03 13.86
C GLN A 262 9.45 -3.25 15.32
N TYR A 263 10.73 -3.52 15.58
CA TYR A 263 11.19 -3.87 16.92
C TYR A 263 12.36 -3.00 17.32
N ARG A 264 12.39 -2.57 18.58
CA ARG A 264 13.53 -1.89 19.17
C ARG A 264 14.40 -2.92 19.86
N LEU A 265 15.68 -2.95 19.49
CA LEU A 265 16.71 -3.77 20.12
C LEU A 265 17.62 -2.85 20.94
N HIS A 266 17.75 -3.10 22.23
CA HIS A 266 18.71 -2.41 23.09
C HIS A 266 19.86 -3.35 23.45
N ILE A 267 21.08 -2.89 23.17
CA ILE A 267 22.33 -3.55 23.49
C ILE A 267 22.99 -2.76 24.63
N PRO A 268 23.03 -3.28 25.87
CA PRO A 268 23.58 -2.54 27.01
C PRO A 268 25.10 -2.33 26.93
N GLN A 269 25.82 -3.29 26.34
CA GLN A 269 27.27 -3.27 26.18
C GLN A 269 27.64 -3.84 24.80
N THR A 270 28.70 -3.28 24.19
CA THR A 270 29.27 -3.80 22.95
C THR A 270 29.51 -5.30 23.04
N THR A 271 28.94 -6.07 22.10
CA THR A 271 28.95 -7.53 22.14
C THR A 271 28.99 -8.11 20.74
N SER A 272 29.48 -9.34 20.62
CA SER A 272 29.21 -10.16 19.43
C SER A 272 27.73 -10.54 19.40
N VAL A 273 27.14 -10.45 18.21
CA VAL A 273 25.73 -10.71 17.95
C VAL A 273 25.57 -11.66 16.76
N TYR A 274 24.64 -12.59 16.89
CA TYR A 274 24.15 -13.45 15.82
C TYR A 274 22.64 -13.24 15.68
N LEU A 275 22.23 -12.73 14.52
CA LEU A 275 20.84 -12.38 14.20
C LEU A 275 20.29 -13.35 13.18
N THR A 276 19.07 -13.83 13.41
CA THR A 276 18.32 -14.63 12.45
C THR A 276 16.94 -14.03 12.21
N ILE A 277 16.42 -14.24 11.00
CA ILE A 277 15.00 -14.08 10.69
C ILE A 277 14.59 -15.19 9.73
N GLN A 278 13.43 -15.80 9.97
CA GLN A 278 12.89 -16.85 9.09
C GLN A 278 11.37 -16.86 9.13
N PRO A 279 10.69 -17.36 8.06
CA PRO A 279 9.27 -17.67 8.13
C PRO A 279 8.97 -18.64 9.28
N LEU A 280 7.86 -18.42 9.98
CA LEU A 280 7.42 -19.25 11.10
C LEU A 280 6.55 -20.40 10.57
N ASN A 281 6.91 -21.64 10.90
CA ASN A 281 6.09 -22.80 10.62
C ASN A 281 5.02 -22.96 11.72
N LEU A 282 3.75 -22.79 11.36
CA LEU A 282 2.62 -22.97 12.29
C LEU A 282 2.08 -24.41 12.28
N SER A 283 2.62 -25.29 11.44
CA SER A 283 2.10 -26.66 11.40
C SER A 283 2.42 -27.41 12.68
N GLN A 284 1.37 -28.00 13.27
CA GLN A 284 1.47 -28.93 14.40
C GLN A 284 2.25 -30.21 14.07
N ASN A 285 2.46 -30.52 12.78
CA ASN A 285 3.34 -31.59 12.35
C ASN A 285 4.66 -30.98 11.81
N PRO A 286 5.80 -31.18 12.48
CA PRO A 286 7.10 -30.65 12.05
C PRO A 286 7.52 -31.08 10.64
N GLU A 287 7.05 -32.24 10.15
CA GLU A 287 7.35 -32.73 8.80
C GLU A 287 6.53 -32.02 7.71
N LYS A 288 5.42 -31.38 8.09
CA LYS A 288 4.57 -30.63 7.18
C LYS A 288 4.88 -29.13 7.32
N LEU A 289 5.51 -28.57 6.30
CA LEU A 289 5.82 -27.15 6.28
C LEU A 289 4.60 -26.30 5.92
N SER A 290 4.45 -25.16 6.59
CA SER A 290 3.48 -24.13 6.20
C SER A 290 3.69 -23.67 4.75
N PRO A 291 2.62 -23.34 4.01
CA PRO A 291 2.75 -22.94 2.61
C PRO A 291 3.65 -21.72 2.39
N TRP A 292 3.76 -20.81 3.36
CA TRP A 292 4.57 -19.59 3.32
C TRP A 292 6.05 -19.77 3.61
N MET A 293 6.53 -20.97 3.95
CA MET A 293 7.96 -21.20 4.26
C MET A 293 8.92 -20.83 3.12
N CYS A 294 8.43 -20.70 1.88
CA CYS A 294 9.25 -20.25 0.75
C CYS A 294 9.39 -18.73 0.62
N VAL A 295 8.69 -17.92 1.42
CA VAL A 295 8.79 -16.45 1.38
C VAL A 295 10.17 -16.04 1.88
N ASP A 296 10.81 -15.12 1.17
CA ASP A 296 12.09 -14.57 1.60
C ASP A 296 11.89 -13.55 2.71
N THR A 297 12.77 -13.61 3.71
CA THR A 297 12.81 -12.66 4.81
C THR A 297 14.19 -12.01 4.85
N ALA A 298 14.26 -10.81 5.41
CA ALA A 298 15.49 -10.15 5.79
C ALA A 298 15.19 -9.21 6.95
N LEU A 299 16.20 -8.90 7.75
CA LEU A 299 16.10 -8.00 8.87
C LEU A 299 17.14 -6.92 8.68
N TYR A 300 16.70 -5.68 8.54
CA TYR A 300 17.58 -4.52 8.45
C TYR A 300 17.70 -3.89 9.84
N VAL A 301 18.93 -3.65 10.26
CA VAL A 301 19.24 -3.01 11.54
C VAL A 301 19.68 -1.59 11.26
N VAL A 302 18.96 -0.62 11.82
CA VAL A 302 19.28 0.81 11.70
C VAL A 302 19.49 1.42 13.08
N THR A 303 20.24 2.53 13.15
CA THR A 303 20.43 3.29 14.39
C THR A 303 19.10 3.88 14.89
N GLY A 304 18.76 3.70 16.16
CA GLY A 304 17.44 4.05 16.74
C GLY A 304 17.16 5.53 17.03
N ASN A 305 17.75 6.47 16.29
CA ASN A 305 17.43 7.90 16.44
C ASN A 305 16.26 8.29 15.52
N GLU A 306 15.04 8.19 16.04
CA GLU A 306 13.79 8.53 15.34
C GLU A 306 13.71 9.99 14.88
N THR A 307 14.50 10.88 15.48
CA THR A 307 14.49 12.33 15.23
C THR A 307 15.44 12.81 14.14
N LYS A 308 16.34 11.96 13.64
CA LYS A 308 17.24 12.32 12.53
C LYS A 308 16.71 11.70 11.24
N GLU A 309 16.49 12.54 10.22
CA GLU A 309 16.14 12.10 8.86
C GLU A 309 17.20 11.14 8.26
N ASP A 310 18.39 11.06 8.87
CA ASP A 310 19.48 10.14 8.57
C ASP A 310 19.59 8.98 9.57
N SER A 311 18.62 8.06 9.57
CA SER A 311 18.87 6.73 10.14
C SER A 311 19.93 6.00 9.31
N ASN A 312 20.97 5.51 9.97
CA ASN A 312 22.05 4.81 9.29
C ASN A 312 21.82 3.30 9.33
N LEU A 313 21.87 2.67 8.15
CA LEU A 313 21.96 1.22 8.03
C LEU A 313 23.24 0.75 8.73
N VAL A 314 23.08 -0.12 9.73
CA VAL A 314 24.18 -0.74 10.49
C VAL A 314 24.55 -2.06 9.83
N CYS A 315 23.58 -2.96 9.71
CA CYS A 315 23.73 -4.27 9.10
C CYS A 315 22.39 -4.83 8.62
N PHE A 316 22.42 -5.96 7.92
CA PHE A 316 21.21 -6.68 7.54
C PHE A 316 21.49 -8.17 7.37
N THR A 317 20.46 -9.01 7.55
CA THR A 317 20.57 -10.46 7.31
C THR A 317 20.61 -10.75 5.81
N GLU A 318 21.80 -11.09 5.32
CA GLU A 318 22.06 -11.22 3.89
C GLU A 318 22.36 -12.65 3.43
N LEU A 319 22.83 -13.47 4.35
CA LEU A 319 23.22 -14.85 4.09
C LEU A 319 22.04 -15.77 4.37
N ARG A 320 21.88 -16.81 3.57
CA ARG A 320 20.79 -17.77 3.75
C ARG A 320 21.33 -19.11 4.22
N ASP A 321 20.87 -19.58 5.37
CA ASP A 321 21.01 -20.98 5.80
C ASP A 321 19.63 -21.63 5.86
N LYS A 322 19.36 -22.54 4.91
CA LYS A 322 18.03 -23.14 4.70
C LYS A 322 16.94 -22.08 4.50
N GLU A 323 15.97 -21.98 5.42
CA GLU A 323 14.92 -20.95 5.39
C GLU A 323 15.24 -19.73 6.25
N SER A 324 16.39 -19.75 6.96
CA SER A 324 16.82 -18.66 7.82
C SER A 324 17.77 -17.71 7.10
N PHE A 325 17.57 -16.42 7.35
CA PHE A 325 18.45 -15.35 6.91
C PHE A 325 19.24 -14.83 8.10
N VAL A 326 20.55 -14.79 7.94
CA VAL A 326 21.48 -14.68 9.06
C VAL A 326 22.42 -13.48 8.88
N TRP A 327 22.78 -12.87 10.01
CA TRP A 327 23.90 -11.94 10.13
C TRP A 327 24.70 -12.25 11.40
N ARG A 328 26.01 -12.04 11.34
CA ARG A 328 26.91 -12.10 12.50
C ARG A 328 27.86 -10.93 12.46
N GLY A 329 28.09 -10.32 13.60
CA GLY A 329 29.08 -9.25 13.75
C GLY A 329 29.08 -8.70 15.17
N GLU A 330 29.71 -7.56 15.36
CA GLU A 330 29.71 -6.83 16.62
C GLU A 330 28.70 -5.68 16.54
N LEU A 331 27.89 -5.51 17.59
CA LEU A 331 27.05 -4.33 17.78
C LEU A 331 27.56 -3.56 18.99
N ASN A 332 27.69 -2.25 18.85
CA ASN A 332 28.05 -1.34 19.94
C ASN A 332 26.90 -1.22 20.95
N ALA A 333 27.22 -0.75 22.15
CA ALA A 333 26.20 -0.34 23.11
C ALA A 333 25.28 0.74 22.49
N GLY A 334 23.97 0.57 22.61
CA GLY A 334 23.00 1.51 22.07
C GLY A 334 21.64 0.90 21.74
N SER A 335 20.78 1.71 21.14
CA SER A 335 19.46 1.31 20.70
C SER A 335 19.37 1.28 19.18
N TYR A 336 18.80 0.20 18.66
CA TYR A 336 18.65 -0.09 17.26
C TYR A 336 17.19 -0.34 16.93
N LEU A 337 16.80 -0.04 15.69
CA LEU A 337 15.51 -0.41 15.15
C LEU A 337 15.72 -1.57 14.17
N LEU A 338 14.99 -2.65 14.40
CA LEU A 338 14.93 -3.84 13.58
C LEU A 338 13.73 -3.72 12.64
N LEU A 339 14.03 -3.73 11.34
CA LEU A 339 13.06 -3.55 10.26
C LEU A 339 12.95 -4.86 9.47
N PRO A 340 11.94 -5.70 9.74
CA PRO A 340 11.67 -6.88 8.94
C PRO A 340 11.35 -6.49 7.50
N PHE A 341 11.77 -7.33 6.57
CA PHE A 341 11.62 -7.10 5.14
C PHE A 341 11.36 -8.40 4.41
N THR A 342 10.50 -8.34 3.40
CA THR A 342 10.38 -9.34 2.35
C THR A 342 10.35 -8.62 1.01
N THR A 343 10.88 -9.24 -0.04
CA THR A 343 10.75 -8.68 -1.40
C THR A 343 9.30 -8.70 -1.90
N GLY A 344 8.43 -9.48 -1.26
CA GLY A 344 7.04 -9.68 -1.67
C GLY A 344 6.87 -10.59 -2.89
N CYS A 345 7.96 -10.99 -3.57
CA CYS A 345 7.89 -11.77 -4.82
C CYS A 345 7.06 -13.05 -4.68
N ARG A 346 7.23 -13.78 -3.57
CA ARG A 346 6.54 -15.05 -3.32
C ARG A 346 5.28 -14.91 -2.48
N LEU A 347 5.20 -13.87 -1.64
CA LEU A 347 4.02 -13.58 -0.83
C LEU A 347 2.86 -13.06 -1.70
N MET A 348 3.12 -12.03 -2.53
CA MET A 348 2.12 -11.46 -3.44
C MET A 348 1.59 -12.44 -4.48
N LYS A 349 2.40 -13.43 -4.88
CA LYS A 349 1.97 -14.48 -5.80
C LYS A 349 0.90 -15.39 -5.18
N LYS A 350 0.91 -15.58 -3.86
CA LYS A 350 -0.07 -16.41 -3.14
C LYS A 350 -1.38 -15.67 -2.92
N ALA A 351 -1.31 -14.40 -2.52
CA ALA A 351 -2.48 -13.52 -2.38
C ALA A 351 -3.39 -13.54 -3.64
N ARG A 352 -2.78 -13.68 -4.83
CA ARG A 352 -3.51 -13.71 -6.11
C ARG A 352 -4.27 -15.01 -6.42
N LYS A 353 -4.13 -16.07 -5.60
CA LYS A 353 -4.89 -17.30 -5.81
C LYS A 353 -6.33 -17.10 -5.32
N THR A 354 -7.26 -16.94 -6.26
CA THR A 354 -8.68 -16.77 -5.96
C THR A 354 -9.33 -18.13 -5.78
N THR A 355 -9.95 -18.35 -4.62
CA THR A 355 -10.81 -19.50 -4.34
C THR A 355 -12.25 -19.01 -4.21
N THR A 356 -13.20 -19.67 -4.88
CA THR A 356 -14.63 -19.30 -4.85
C THR A 356 -15.40 -19.94 -3.69
N LYS A 357 -14.74 -20.79 -2.91
CA LYS A 357 -15.35 -21.51 -1.79
C LYS A 357 -15.25 -20.69 -0.51
N THR A 358 -16.40 -20.41 0.09
CA THR A 358 -16.49 -19.85 1.44
C THR A 358 -16.76 -20.99 2.43
N VAL A 359 -15.92 -21.10 3.45
CA VAL A 359 -16.08 -22.08 4.55
C VAL A 359 -17.08 -21.53 5.56
N GLN A 360 -17.82 -22.40 6.26
CA GLN A 360 -18.64 -21.98 7.39
C GLN A 360 -17.78 -21.93 8.66
N ILE A 361 -17.82 -20.83 9.39
CA ILE A 361 -16.95 -20.60 10.57
C ILE A 361 -17.68 -20.75 11.92
N VAL A 362 -19.00 -20.65 11.91
CA VAL A 362 -19.87 -20.87 13.08
C VAL A 362 -20.99 -21.82 12.69
N ASN A 363 -21.31 -22.77 13.57
CA ASN A 363 -22.44 -23.68 13.43
C ASN A 363 -23.22 -23.76 14.75
N ARG A 364 -24.37 -24.43 14.71
CA ARG A 364 -25.13 -24.77 15.93
C ARG A 364 -24.96 -26.25 16.22
N ASP A 365 -24.76 -26.58 17.47
CA ASP A 365 -24.65 -27.96 17.92
C ASP A 365 -26.04 -28.62 18.00
N GLN A 366 -26.11 -29.85 18.56
CA GLN A 366 -27.36 -30.58 18.71
C GLN A 366 -28.34 -29.95 19.71
N SER A 367 -27.84 -29.11 20.63
CA SER A 367 -28.63 -28.39 21.61
C SER A 367 -29.15 -27.04 21.11
N GLY A 368 -28.62 -26.57 19.97
CA GLY A 368 -28.97 -25.29 19.36
C GLY A 368 -28.02 -24.15 19.75
N GLU A 369 -27.04 -24.43 20.60
CA GLU A 369 -26.00 -23.49 21.01
C GLU A 369 -25.00 -23.26 19.88
N LEU A 370 -24.48 -22.03 19.77
CA LEU A 370 -23.50 -21.71 18.75
C LEU A 370 -22.13 -22.26 19.15
N GLU A 371 -21.42 -22.80 18.16
CA GLU A 371 -20.05 -23.29 18.30
C GLU A 371 -19.20 -22.83 17.11
N LEU A 372 -17.90 -22.60 17.37
CA LEU A 372 -16.93 -22.35 16.31
C LEU A 372 -16.58 -23.68 15.61
N THR A 373 -16.51 -23.67 14.28
CA THR A 373 -16.13 -24.87 13.53
C THR A 373 -14.69 -25.27 13.81
N LYS A 374 -14.35 -26.55 13.58
CA LYS A 374 -13.00 -27.07 13.82
C LYS A 374 -11.94 -26.33 13.00
N GLU A 375 -12.27 -26.01 11.75
CA GLU A 375 -11.40 -25.28 10.83
C GLU A 375 -11.18 -23.84 11.32
N PHE A 376 -12.22 -23.18 11.83
CA PHE A 376 -12.08 -21.82 12.35
C PHE A 376 -11.27 -21.80 13.66
N LYS A 377 -11.48 -22.76 14.57
CA LYS A 377 -10.65 -22.92 15.78
C LYS A 377 -9.17 -23.12 15.43
N ALA A 378 -8.87 -23.86 14.36
CA ALA A 378 -7.50 -24.01 13.89
C ALA A 378 -6.91 -22.68 13.38
N ALA A 379 -7.67 -21.90 12.59
CA ALA A 379 -7.25 -20.58 12.13
C ALA A 379 -7.04 -19.58 13.29
N LEU A 380 -7.91 -19.59 14.30
CA LEU A 380 -7.74 -18.78 15.52
C LEU A 380 -6.51 -19.23 16.33
N SER A 381 -6.21 -20.53 16.36
CA SER A 381 -4.99 -21.02 17.02
C SER A 381 -3.74 -20.54 16.31
N ASP A 382 -3.74 -20.56 14.98
CA ASP A 382 -2.65 -20.01 14.17
C ASP A 382 -2.52 -18.49 14.40
N ILE A 383 -3.64 -17.75 14.49
CA ILE A 383 -3.65 -16.31 14.84
C ILE A 383 -3.02 -16.10 16.21
N PHE A 384 -3.44 -16.85 17.22
CA PHE A 384 -2.88 -16.78 18.57
C PHE A 384 -1.36 -16.96 18.55
N ASP A 385 -0.86 -17.97 17.82
CA ASP A 385 0.58 -18.24 17.72
C ASP A 385 1.37 -17.11 17.04
N VAL A 386 0.71 -16.34 16.17
CA VAL A 386 1.28 -15.17 15.47
C VAL A 386 1.32 -13.94 16.36
N ILE A 387 0.30 -13.73 17.20
CA ILE A 387 0.18 -12.53 18.05
C ILE A 387 0.83 -12.70 19.43
N ASP A 388 1.09 -13.93 19.87
CA ASP A 388 2.00 -14.27 20.97
C ASP A 388 3.44 -13.95 20.52
N LEU A 389 3.83 -12.68 20.65
CA LEU A 389 5.06 -12.12 20.09
C LEU A 389 6.30 -12.62 20.81
N ASP A 390 6.24 -12.81 22.13
CA ASP A 390 7.36 -13.31 22.91
C ASP A 390 7.45 -14.85 22.95
N GLY A 391 6.38 -15.55 22.53
CA GLY A 391 6.35 -17.01 22.46
C GLY A 391 6.08 -17.69 23.80
N ASN A 392 5.58 -16.96 24.80
CA ASN A 392 5.31 -17.49 26.14
C ASN A 392 4.00 -18.30 26.21
N GLY A 393 3.17 -18.24 25.16
CA GLY A 393 1.91 -18.99 25.04
C GLY A 393 0.71 -18.35 25.74
N LEU A 394 0.84 -17.08 26.14
CA LEU A 394 -0.19 -16.20 26.70
C LEU A 394 -0.20 -14.90 25.88
N LEU A 395 -1.27 -14.10 26.02
CA LEU A 395 -1.34 -12.77 25.40
C LEU A 395 -1.40 -11.69 26.46
N SER A 396 -0.38 -10.85 26.45
CA SER A 396 -0.38 -9.59 27.18
C SER A 396 -1.34 -8.57 26.55
N LEU A 397 -1.68 -7.51 27.28
CA LEU A 397 -2.44 -6.37 26.73
C LEU A 397 -1.73 -5.73 25.53
N GLU A 398 -0.40 -5.67 25.56
CA GLU A 398 0.38 -5.08 24.46
C GLU A 398 0.26 -5.91 23.18
N GLU A 399 0.38 -7.22 23.29
CA GLU A 399 0.21 -8.17 22.16
C GLU A 399 -1.22 -8.15 21.62
N TYR A 400 -2.21 -8.19 22.52
CA TYR A 400 -3.61 -8.09 22.14
C TYR A 400 -3.92 -6.75 21.44
N ASN A 401 -3.28 -5.65 21.86
CA ASN A 401 -3.44 -4.36 21.21
C ASN A 401 -2.84 -4.28 19.80
N PHE A 402 -1.80 -5.07 19.48
CA PHE A 402 -1.34 -5.17 18.09
C PHE A 402 -2.31 -5.95 17.22
N PHE A 403 -2.98 -6.96 17.78
CA PHE A 403 -4.07 -7.66 17.13
C PHE A 403 -5.26 -6.73 16.85
N GLU A 404 -5.80 -6.07 17.89
CA GLU A 404 -6.92 -5.12 17.76
C GLU A 404 -6.61 -3.98 16.79
N GLN A 405 -5.42 -3.38 16.89
CA GLN A 405 -5.04 -2.33 15.97
C GLN A 405 -5.02 -2.80 14.51
N ARG A 406 -4.78 -4.10 14.25
CA ARG A 406 -4.80 -4.67 12.90
C ARG A 406 -6.19 -5.06 12.42
N THR A 407 -7.08 -5.49 13.30
CA THR A 407 -8.39 -6.04 12.97
C THR A 407 -9.51 -5.01 13.07
N SER A 408 -9.53 -4.22 14.14
CA SER A 408 -10.54 -3.19 14.42
C SER A 408 -10.02 -1.77 14.14
N GLY A 409 -8.70 -1.57 14.19
CA GLY A 409 -8.06 -0.26 14.05
C GLY A 409 -8.02 0.55 15.35
N GLU A 410 -8.51 -0.01 16.45
CA GLU A 410 -8.58 0.60 17.77
C GLU A 410 -7.73 -0.22 18.75
N LYS A 411 -7.42 0.36 19.92
CA LYS A 411 -6.71 -0.35 21.00
C LYS A 411 -7.69 -0.63 22.13
N CYS A 412 -7.56 -1.80 22.74
CA CYS A 412 -8.15 -2.13 24.01
C CYS A 412 -7.49 -1.30 25.11
N ASP A 413 -8.30 -0.53 25.84
CA ASP A 413 -7.85 0.21 27.03
C ASP A 413 -7.76 -0.70 28.26
N GLU A 414 -7.19 -0.18 29.35
CA GLU A 414 -6.95 -0.97 30.56
C GLU A 414 -8.26 -1.43 31.24
N ASP A 415 -9.33 -0.65 31.11
CA ASP A 415 -10.63 -0.95 31.70
C ASP A 415 -11.32 -2.09 30.94
N ALA A 416 -11.35 -2.03 29.61
CA ALA A 416 -11.83 -3.10 28.75
C ALA A 416 -10.99 -4.38 28.92
N TRP A 417 -9.67 -4.24 29.08
CA TRP A 417 -8.79 -5.37 29.36
C TRP A 417 -9.04 -6.00 30.73
N ALA A 418 -9.37 -5.20 31.76
CA ALA A 418 -9.76 -5.71 33.06
C ALA A 418 -11.02 -6.57 32.95
N VAL A 419 -12.04 -6.10 32.22
CA VAL A 419 -13.27 -6.86 31.93
C VAL A 419 -12.94 -8.14 31.15
N CYS A 420 -12.04 -8.09 30.17
CA CYS A 420 -11.60 -9.28 29.45
C CYS A 420 -11.01 -10.34 30.39
N LYS A 421 -10.11 -9.94 31.29
CA LYS A 421 -9.47 -10.86 32.23
C LYS A 421 -10.42 -11.48 33.26
N GLU A 422 -11.48 -10.77 33.62
CA GLU A 422 -12.49 -11.27 34.56
C GLU A 422 -13.45 -12.29 33.92
N ASN A 423 -13.71 -12.15 32.62
CA ASN A 423 -14.74 -12.94 31.93
C ASN A 423 -14.19 -14.12 31.12
N PHE A 424 -12.89 -14.16 30.83
CA PHE A 424 -12.27 -15.20 30.00
C PHE A 424 -11.11 -15.90 30.71
N ASP A 425 -10.73 -17.08 30.22
CA ASP A 425 -9.63 -17.85 30.79
C ASP A 425 -8.29 -17.09 30.70
N THR A 426 -7.67 -16.84 31.86
CA THR A 426 -6.41 -16.12 31.99
C THR A 426 -5.42 -16.86 32.89
N LYS A 427 -4.13 -16.62 32.66
CA LYS A 427 -3.04 -17.09 33.51
C LYS A 427 -2.03 -15.96 33.69
N ASN A 428 -1.55 -15.74 34.91
CA ASN A 428 -0.62 -14.63 35.23
C ASN A 428 -1.14 -13.25 34.78
N ASN A 429 -2.45 -13.02 34.79
CA ASN A 429 -3.12 -11.82 34.27
C ASN A 429 -2.98 -11.59 32.75
N GLU A 430 -2.67 -12.65 32.00
CA GLU A 430 -2.58 -12.65 30.54
C GLU A 430 -3.59 -13.65 29.96
N LEU A 431 -4.10 -13.37 28.76
CA LEU A 431 -5.14 -14.16 28.12
C LEU A 431 -4.57 -15.48 27.62
N THR A 432 -5.20 -16.61 27.97
CA THR A 432 -4.76 -17.91 27.44
C THR A 432 -5.31 -18.11 26.03
N ARG A 433 -4.79 -19.13 25.34
CA ARG A 433 -5.37 -19.57 24.07
C ARG A 433 -6.84 -19.93 24.19
N GLN A 434 -7.22 -20.59 25.28
CA GLN A 434 -8.60 -20.98 25.51
C GLN A 434 -9.48 -19.73 25.71
N GLY A 435 -9.02 -18.77 26.53
CA GLY A 435 -9.71 -17.49 26.70
C GLY A 435 -9.85 -16.71 25.40
N PHE A 436 -8.84 -16.73 24.53
CA PHE A 436 -8.92 -16.12 23.20
C PHE A 436 -9.97 -16.80 22.30
N MET A 437 -10.11 -18.13 22.35
CA MET A 437 -11.19 -18.83 21.64
C MET A 437 -12.57 -18.45 22.18
N GLU A 438 -12.71 -18.36 23.50
CA GLU A 438 -13.96 -18.00 24.18
C GLU A 438 -14.39 -16.56 23.84
N LEU A 439 -13.44 -15.63 23.76
CA LEU A 439 -13.68 -14.26 23.34
C LEU A 439 -14.27 -14.20 21.91
N ASN A 440 -13.66 -14.92 20.96
CA ASN A 440 -14.17 -14.98 19.58
C ASN A 440 -15.52 -15.73 19.48
N LEU A 441 -15.77 -16.69 20.36
CA LEU A 441 -17.08 -17.35 20.44
C LEU A 441 -18.15 -16.42 21.03
N MET A 442 -17.80 -15.58 22.00
CA MET A 442 -18.70 -14.55 22.52
C MET A 442 -19.09 -13.55 21.43
N GLU A 443 -18.14 -13.09 20.61
CA GLU A 443 -18.43 -12.24 19.46
C GLU A 443 -19.40 -12.90 18.46
N ALA A 444 -19.26 -14.21 18.22
CA ALA A 444 -20.21 -14.96 17.42
C ALA A 444 -21.62 -14.97 18.03
N ASN A 445 -21.71 -15.12 19.35
CA ASN A 445 -22.97 -15.16 20.09
C ASN A 445 -23.68 -13.81 20.12
N ASP A 446 -22.95 -12.71 20.34
CA ASP A 446 -23.49 -11.34 20.41
C ASP A 446 -24.19 -10.91 19.10
N ARG A 447 -23.82 -11.54 17.99
CA ARG A 447 -24.40 -11.33 16.66
C ARG A 447 -25.36 -12.44 16.23
N GLU A 448 -25.87 -13.25 17.17
CA GLU A 448 -26.77 -14.38 16.92
C GLU A 448 -26.23 -15.40 15.88
N GLY A 449 -24.91 -15.51 15.78
CA GLY A 449 -24.20 -16.40 14.85
C GLY A 449 -23.88 -15.78 13.49
N ASP A 450 -24.06 -14.47 13.30
CA ASP A 450 -23.64 -13.77 12.09
C ASP A 450 -22.10 -13.65 12.03
N PRO A 451 -21.44 -14.27 11.04
CA PRO A 451 -19.99 -14.37 11.00
C PRO A 451 -19.29 -13.14 10.39
N ARG A 452 -20.00 -12.06 10.05
CA ARG A 452 -19.44 -10.93 9.29
C ARG A 452 -18.24 -10.28 9.97
N ASP A 453 -18.33 -10.00 11.27
CA ASP A 453 -17.27 -9.32 12.02
C ASP A 453 -16.03 -10.25 12.20
N LEU A 454 -16.27 -11.53 12.53
CA LEU A 454 -15.23 -12.57 12.56
C LEU A 454 -14.51 -12.75 11.22
N TRP A 455 -15.22 -12.57 10.09
CA TRP A 455 -14.60 -12.60 8.77
C TRP A 455 -13.72 -11.39 8.50
N LEU A 456 -14.09 -10.20 8.99
CA LEU A 456 -13.21 -9.02 8.89
C LEU A 456 -11.92 -9.25 9.66
N THR A 457 -12.01 -9.84 10.86
CA THR A 457 -10.84 -10.26 11.65
C THR A 457 -9.95 -11.25 10.88
N LEU A 458 -10.54 -12.29 10.28
CA LEU A 458 -9.80 -13.27 9.48
C LEU A 458 -9.11 -12.64 8.26
N GLU A 459 -9.82 -11.81 7.50
CA GLU A 459 -9.29 -11.10 6.32
C GLU A 459 -8.16 -10.15 6.72
N ALA A 460 -8.32 -9.41 7.82
CA ALA A 460 -7.28 -8.54 8.37
C ALA A 460 -6.02 -9.32 8.79
N MET A 461 -6.19 -10.56 9.27
CA MET A 461 -5.07 -11.46 9.60
C MET A 461 -4.51 -12.21 8.39
N GLY A 462 -5.00 -11.92 7.17
CA GLY A 462 -4.48 -12.43 5.90
C GLY A 462 -5.06 -13.78 5.45
N TYR A 463 -6.19 -14.19 6.02
CA TYR A 463 -6.93 -15.38 5.61
C TYR A 463 -7.91 -15.08 4.47
N ASN A 464 -7.99 -15.98 3.50
CA ASN A 464 -9.06 -15.97 2.50
C ASN A 464 -10.34 -16.66 3.03
N ARG A 465 -11.41 -16.60 2.24
CA ARG A 465 -12.71 -17.22 2.55
C ARG A 465 -12.67 -18.76 2.64
N SER A 466 -11.57 -19.40 2.27
CA SER A 466 -11.32 -20.84 2.46
C SER A 466 -10.51 -21.15 3.74
N LEU A 467 -10.29 -20.17 4.61
CA LEU A 467 -9.43 -20.26 5.81
C LEU A 467 -7.98 -20.64 5.49
N GLU A 468 -7.48 -20.17 4.34
CA GLU A 468 -6.06 -20.28 4.00
C GLU A 468 -5.38 -18.93 4.20
N MET A 469 -4.30 -18.90 4.96
CA MET A 469 -3.46 -17.71 5.12
C MET A 469 -2.64 -17.48 3.84
N VAL A 470 -3.04 -16.49 3.04
CA VAL A 470 -2.48 -16.22 1.69
C VAL A 470 -1.94 -14.80 1.54
N GLU A 471 -2.39 -13.88 2.39
CA GLU A 471 -2.01 -12.47 2.44
C GLU A 471 -1.14 -12.15 3.67
N ALA A 472 -0.70 -13.19 4.38
CA ALA A 472 0.19 -13.05 5.52
C ALA A 472 1.35 -14.05 5.46
N CYS A 473 2.48 -13.68 6.07
CA CYS A 473 3.64 -14.54 6.29
C CYS A 473 4.20 -14.30 7.69
N PRO A 474 3.82 -15.14 8.66
CA PRO A 474 4.43 -15.16 9.97
C PRO A 474 5.94 -15.38 9.90
N PHE A 475 6.68 -14.76 10.79
CA PHE A 475 8.13 -14.89 10.91
C PHE A 475 8.56 -14.87 12.38
N VAL A 476 9.79 -15.29 12.60
CA VAL A 476 10.47 -15.20 13.90
C VAL A 476 11.84 -14.57 13.72
N ILE A 477 12.20 -13.70 14.66
CA ILE A 477 13.50 -13.06 14.79
C ILE A 477 14.15 -13.62 16.04
N GLU A 478 15.41 -14.04 15.93
CA GLU A 478 16.20 -14.44 17.08
C GLU A 478 17.48 -13.61 17.16
N VAL A 479 17.79 -13.19 18.38
CA VAL A 479 18.98 -12.40 18.68
C VAL A 479 19.76 -13.09 19.77
N TYR A 480 20.95 -13.52 19.42
CA TYR A 480 21.92 -14.11 20.32
C TYR A 480 23.04 -13.10 20.57
N CYS A 481 23.33 -12.82 21.84
CA CYS A 481 24.37 -11.91 22.28
C CYS A 481 25.35 -12.66 23.20
N GLN A 482 26.65 -12.57 22.90
CA GLN A 482 27.66 -13.36 23.60
C GLN A 482 27.75 -13.07 25.11
N ASP A 483 27.89 -11.80 25.48
CA ASP A 483 28.29 -11.43 26.85
C ASP A 483 27.22 -10.62 27.61
N VAL A 484 26.11 -10.28 26.95
CA VAL A 484 25.09 -9.38 27.50
C VAL A 484 23.69 -9.81 27.12
N LYS A 485 22.74 -9.62 28.05
CA LYS A 485 21.31 -9.79 27.76
C LYS A 485 20.78 -8.54 27.04
N ALA A 486 20.45 -8.68 25.77
CA ALA A 486 19.72 -7.64 25.03
C ALA A 486 18.24 -7.59 25.46
N THR A 487 17.59 -6.45 25.21
CA THR A 487 16.12 -6.35 25.30
C THR A 487 15.53 -6.04 23.94
N GLN A 488 14.40 -6.67 23.64
CA GLN A 488 13.63 -6.46 22.42
C GLN A 488 12.21 -6.03 22.81
N GLN A 489 11.67 -5.05 22.10
CA GLN A 489 10.29 -4.59 22.29
C GLN A 489 9.66 -4.29 20.93
N PRO A 490 8.41 -4.70 20.69
CA PRO A 490 7.65 -4.21 19.54
C PRO A 490 7.44 -2.69 19.68
N VAL A 491 7.40 -1.97 18.56
CA VAL A 491 7.30 -0.50 18.57
C VAL A 491 5.97 -0.06 17.96
N GLN A 492 5.80 -0.34 16.68
CA GLN A 492 4.62 0.06 15.93
C GLN A 492 4.39 -0.89 14.78
N LEU A 493 3.11 -1.08 14.45
CA LEU A 493 2.70 -1.67 13.19
C LEU A 493 2.70 -0.57 12.13
N ASP A 494 3.81 -0.45 11.41
CA ASP A 494 3.94 0.48 10.31
C ASP A 494 4.69 -0.21 9.19
N SER A 495 4.24 0.07 7.98
CA SER A 495 4.97 -0.15 6.73
C SER A 495 6.46 0.24 6.81
N GLY A 496 6.82 1.22 7.66
CA GLY A 496 8.20 1.69 7.84
C GLY A 496 8.83 2.18 6.55
N ILE A 497 8.00 2.46 5.54
CA ILE A 497 8.39 2.49 4.13
C ILE A 497 9.57 3.41 3.89
N LYS A 498 9.62 4.57 4.55
CA LYS A 498 10.70 5.54 4.38
C LYS A 498 12.04 4.99 4.88
N MET A 499 12.10 4.56 6.14
CA MET A 499 13.33 4.03 6.74
C MET A 499 13.76 2.73 6.09
N LEU A 500 12.81 1.81 5.88
CA LEU A 500 13.07 0.53 5.25
C LEU A 500 13.54 0.69 3.80
N ASN A 501 12.91 1.55 3.00
CA ASN A 501 13.39 1.84 1.64
C ASN A 501 14.77 2.48 1.66
N SER A 502 15.04 3.41 2.57
CA SER A 502 16.37 4.01 2.72
C SER A 502 17.42 2.93 3.05
N ALA A 503 17.13 2.04 4.01
CA ALA A 503 17.99 0.93 4.38
C ALA A 503 18.24 -0.03 3.21
N VAL A 504 17.19 -0.46 2.50
CA VAL A 504 17.28 -1.32 1.31
C VAL A 504 18.11 -0.64 0.22
N GLN A 505 17.85 0.64 -0.09
CA GLN A 505 18.62 1.40 -1.08
C GLN A 505 20.10 1.51 -0.70
N ARG A 506 20.42 1.80 0.56
CA ARG A 506 21.81 1.87 1.06
C ARG A 506 22.50 0.51 0.98
N SER A 507 21.80 -0.57 1.34
CA SER A 507 22.35 -1.93 1.25
C SER A 507 22.71 -2.33 -0.19
N ILE A 508 21.89 -1.92 -1.17
CA ILE A 508 22.13 -2.19 -2.59
C ILE A 508 23.24 -1.30 -3.13
N THR A 509 23.14 0.02 -2.90
CA THR A 509 24.08 0.99 -3.49
C THR A 509 25.49 0.93 -2.91
N SER A 510 25.66 0.38 -1.70
CA SER A 510 26.99 0.14 -1.11
C SER A 510 27.69 -1.11 -1.66
N LYS A 511 26.95 -2.07 -2.22
CA LYS A 511 27.49 -3.36 -2.71
C LYS A 511 27.41 -3.54 -4.22
N ALA A 512 26.67 -2.70 -4.94
CA ALA A 512 26.50 -2.78 -6.38
C ALA A 512 27.24 -1.65 -7.10
N GLU A 513 27.84 -1.96 -8.24
CA GLU A 513 28.44 -0.96 -9.12
C GLU A 513 27.35 -0.17 -9.86
N ALA A 514 27.55 1.14 -9.98
CA ALA A 514 26.65 2.04 -10.69
C ALA A 514 26.91 2.01 -12.19
N LYS A 515 25.87 1.79 -13.00
CA LYS A 515 25.95 1.88 -14.46
C LYS A 515 25.05 3.00 -14.97
N SER A 516 25.59 3.93 -15.74
CA SER A 516 24.78 4.98 -16.36
C SER A 516 23.93 4.43 -17.51
N LEU A 517 22.70 4.92 -17.65
CA LEU A 517 21.95 4.72 -18.88
C LEU A 517 22.64 5.46 -20.01
N LYS A 518 22.88 4.77 -21.14
CA LYS A 518 23.54 5.35 -22.31
C LYS A 518 22.84 6.66 -22.68
N GLY A 519 23.57 7.73 -23.00
CA GLY A 519 22.99 9.03 -23.34
C GLY A 519 22.32 9.81 -22.19
N HIS A 520 22.30 9.26 -20.97
CA HIS A 520 21.78 9.95 -19.77
C HIS A 520 22.67 9.62 -18.55
N GLU A 521 23.86 10.20 -18.52
CA GLU A 521 24.88 9.94 -17.49
C GLU A 521 24.42 10.28 -16.05
N SER A 522 23.44 11.17 -15.92
CA SER A 522 22.81 11.51 -14.65
C SER A 522 21.85 10.45 -14.10
N VAL A 523 21.53 9.40 -14.87
CA VAL A 523 20.64 8.31 -14.44
C VAL A 523 21.45 7.04 -14.29
N LEU A 524 21.63 6.61 -13.03
CA LEU A 524 22.44 5.46 -12.68
C LEU A 524 21.56 4.28 -12.25
N VAL A 525 21.88 3.10 -12.74
CA VAL A 525 21.26 1.83 -12.34
C VAL A 525 22.27 1.03 -11.54
N TYR A 526 21.87 0.63 -10.34
CA TYR A 526 22.61 -0.28 -9.47
C TYR A 526 21.91 -1.61 -9.52
N THR A 527 22.63 -2.69 -9.85
CA THR A 527 22.08 -4.04 -9.86
C THR A 527 22.84 -4.90 -8.85
N TYR A 528 22.23 -5.12 -7.69
CA TYR A 528 22.75 -5.97 -6.64
C TYR A 528 22.39 -7.44 -6.91
N LYS A 529 23.40 -8.30 -6.83
CA LYS A 529 23.27 -9.76 -6.91
C LYS A 529 23.56 -10.35 -5.52
N GLY A 530 22.52 -10.74 -4.80
CA GLY A 530 22.64 -11.52 -3.56
C GLY A 530 22.61 -13.02 -3.83
N GLU A 531 22.56 -13.84 -2.78
CA GLU A 531 22.55 -15.31 -2.91
C GLU A 531 21.27 -15.86 -3.55
N SER A 532 20.12 -15.31 -3.16
CA SER A 532 18.78 -15.80 -3.55
C SER A 532 17.93 -14.77 -4.29
N ARG A 533 18.41 -13.53 -4.40
CA ARG A 533 17.69 -12.40 -5.02
C ARG A 533 18.61 -11.49 -5.83
N ILE A 534 18.06 -10.90 -6.88
CA ILE A 534 18.62 -9.76 -7.59
C ILE A 534 17.74 -8.54 -7.27
N SER A 535 18.35 -7.39 -7.02
CA SER A 535 17.61 -6.17 -6.70
C SER A 535 18.23 -4.99 -7.43
N SER A 536 17.40 -4.13 -8.01
CA SER A 536 17.89 -2.96 -8.73
C SER A 536 17.36 -1.65 -8.16
N VAL A 537 18.24 -0.64 -8.12
CA VAL A 537 17.95 0.73 -7.68
C VAL A 537 18.30 1.67 -8.82
N ILE A 538 17.41 2.61 -9.09
CA ILE A 538 17.66 3.69 -10.04
C ILE A 538 17.90 4.97 -9.25
N ALA A 539 19.03 5.61 -9.48
CA ALA A 539 19.37 6.92 -8.94
C ALA A 539 19.27 7.97 -10.05
N ASN A 540 18.36 8.92 -9.89
CA ASN A 540 18.24 10.06 -10.77
C ASN A 540 18.99 11.25 -10.16
N LYS A 541 20.19 11.54 -10.67
CA LYS A 541 21.01 12.69 -10.28
C LYS A 541 20.66 13.97 -11.04
N SER A 542 19.69 13.93 -11.95
CA SER A 542 19.26 15.11 -12.71
C SER A 542 18.30 15.98 -11.90
N ASN A 543 18.02 17.18 -12.43
CA ASN A 543 17.07 18.13 -11.87
C ASN A 543 15.63 17.90 -12.37
N GLN A 544 15.38 16.87 -13.17
CA GLN A 544 14.06 16.57 -13.73
C GLN A 544 13.64 15.15 -13.37
N LYS A 545 12.32 14.91 -13.31
CA LYS A 545 11.79 13.54 -13.21
C LYS A 545 12.17 12.76 -14.45
N VAL A 546 12.54 11.49 -14.28
CA VAL A 546 12.85 10.57 -15.40
C VAL A 546 11.95 9.36 -15.32
N THR A 547 11.41 8.94 -16.45
CA THR A 547 10.66 7.68 -16.55
C THR A 547 11.53 6.61 -17.21
N VAL A 548 11.86 5.56 -16.47
CA VAL A 548 12.69 4.45 -16.93
C VAL A 548 11.79 3.25 -17.22
N HIS A 549 11.79 2.80 -18.47
CA HIS A 549 11.14 1.58 -18.91
C HIS A 549 12.02 0.37 -18.58
N ILE A 550 11.44 -0.63 -17.94
CA ILE A 550 12.10 -1.85 -17.48
C ILE A 550 11.47 -3.02 -18.22
N ASN A 551 12.28 -3.78 -18.96
CA ASN A 551 11.85 -4.99 -19.65
C ASN A 551 12.62 -6.21 -19.15
N ASN A 552 11.90 -7.16 -18.53
CA ASN A 552 12.41 -8.43 -18.05
C ASN A 552 11.87 -9.65 -18.85
N GLU A 553 11.26 -9.47 -20.03
CA GLU A 553 10.59 -10.55 -20.81
C GLU A 553 11.50 -11.73 -21.14
N HIS A 554 12.80 -11.49 -21.25
CA HIS A 554 13.79 -12.51 -21.56
C HIS A 554 14.32 -13.23 -20.30
N SER A 555 13.84 -12.87 -19.11
CA SER A 555 14.18 -13.55 -17.87
C SER A 555 13.49 -14.91 -17.79
N LYS A 556 14.18 -15.94 -17.28
CA LYS A 556 13.64 -17.30 -17.18
C LYS A 556 13.68 -17.78 -15.73
N ASN A 557 12.62 -18.50 -15.33
CA ASN A 557 12.45 -18.98 -13.95
C ASN A 557 12.48 -17.84 -12.91
N CYS A 558 11.98 -16.66 -13.27
CA CYS A 558 11.99 -15.45 -12.43
C CYS A 558 10.59 -15.06 -11.97
N VAL A 559 10.51 -14.52 -10.75
CA VAL A 559 9.36 -13.78 -10.23
C VAL A 559 9.83 -12.40 -9.77
N SER A 560 9.09 -11.36 -10.15
CA SER A 560 9.40 -9.97 -9.81
C SER A 560 8.44 -9.44 -8.74
N SER A 561 8.93 -8.56 -7.87
CA SER A 561 8.11 -7.85 -6.88
C SER A 561 7.06 -6.93 -7.51
N ARG A 562 7.22 -6.55 -8.79
CA ARG A 562 6.22 -5.79 -9.56
C ARG A 562 5.14 -6.67 -10.18
N ALA A 563 5.35 -7.99 -10.20
CA ALA A 563 4.50 -8.99 -10.82
C ALA A 563 4.13 -8.73 -12.31
N MET A 564 4.92 -7.90 -12.98
CA MET A 564 4.87 -7.62 -14.42
C MET A 564 6.27 -7.86 -15.00
N SER A 565 6.33 -8.40 -16.22
CA SER A 565 7.60 -8.55 -16.95
C SER A 565 8.10 -7.22 -17.52
N VAL A 566 7.17 -6.33 -17.91
CA VAL A 566 7.46 -5.02 -18.48
C VAL A 566 6.68 -3.95 -17.72
N PHE A 567 7.36 -2.89 -17.31
CA PHE A 567 6.74 -1.76 -16.59
C PHE A 567 7.60 -0.50 -16.72
N ALA A 568 7.06 0.64 -16.29
CA ALA A 568 7.79 1.90 -16.21
C ALA A 568 7.91 2.37 -14.76
N VAL A 569 9.03 2.99 -14.42
CA VAL A 569 9.31 3.55 -13.10
C VAL A 569 9.58 5.04 -13.26
N GLU A 570 8.78 5.86 -12.60
CA GLU A 570 9.03 7.29 -12.50
C GLU A 570 9.96 7.57 -11.32
N VAL A 571 11.12 8.17 -11.60
CA VAL A 571 12.12 8.49 -10.59
C VAL A 571 12.23 10.02 -10.49
N PRO A 572 11.76 10.63 -9.38
CA PRO A 572 11.86 12.07 -9.16
C PRO A 572 13.30 12.59 -9.23
N ALA A 573 13.44 13.88 -9.53
CA ALA A 573 14.73 14.57 -9.57
C ALA A 573 15.48 14.40 -8.24
N ARG A 574 16.80 14.15 -8.32
CA ARG A 574 17.70 14.00 -7.16
C ARG A 574 17.28 12.92 -6.15
N THR A 575 16.56 11.89 -6.59
CA THR A 575 16.14 10.77 -5.72
C THR A 575 16.70 9.43 -6.17
N LYS A 576 16.56 8.43 -5.29
CA LYS A 576 16.80 7.02 -5.57
C LYS A 576 15.50 6.26 -5.37
N MET A 577 15.26 5.24 -6.19
CA MET A 577 14.10 4.37 -6.06
C MET A 577 14.50 2.92 -6.26
N VAL A 578 14.00 2.03 -5.38
CA VAL A 578 14.07 0.59 -5.61
C VAL A 578 13.15 0.26 -6.79
N CYS A 579 13.75 -0.17 -7.88
CA CYS A 579 13.05 -0.46 -9.13
C CYS A 579 12.27 -1.77 -9.00
N GLN A 580 12.98 -2.86 -8.68
CA GLN A 580 12.42 -4.19 -8.55
C GLN A 580 13.32 -5.09 -7.70
N HIS A 581 12.69 -6.11 -7.14
CA HIS A 581 13.35 -7.31 -6.65
C HIS A 581 12.95 -8.47 -7.57
N VAL A 582 13.90 -9.36 -7.83
CA VAL A 582 13.69 -10.55 -8.65
C VAL A 582 14.27 -11.76 -7.93
N MET A 583 13.48 -12.83 -7.88
CA MET A 583 13.84 -14.11 -7.28
C MET A 583 13.51 -15.26 -8.24
N SER A 584 13.98 -16.47 -7.92
CA SER A 584 13.55 -17.65 -8.65
C SER A 584 12.13 -18.08 -8.31
N VAL A 585 11.40 -18.56 -9.33
CA VAL A 585 10.11 -19.26 -9.13
C VAL A 585 10.36 -20.63 -8.49
N ASN A 586 11.33 -21.37 -9.04
CA ASN A 586 11.79 -22.65 -8.52
C ASN A 586 13.27 -22.54 -8.14
N SER A 587 13.58 -22.64 -6.85
CA SER A 587 14.95 -22.56 -6.30
C SER A 587 15.82 -23.77 -6.64
N GLN A 588 15.21 -24.88 -7.06
CA GLN A 588 15.92 -26.10 -7.48
C GLN A 588 16.38 -26.05 -8.94
N GLN A 589 16.01 -25.00 -9.68
CA GLN A 589 16.40 -24.80 -11.06
C GLN A 589 17.24 -23.53 -11.20
N GLU A 590 18.15 -23.53 -12.17
CA GLU A 590 18.85 -22.33 -12.58
C GLU A 590 17.84 -21.27 -13.03
N TRP A 591 18.18 -20.00 -12.83
CA TRP A 591 17.35 -18.89 -13.30
C TRP A 591 18.21 -17.79 -13.90
N THR A 592 17.67 -17.13 -14.92
CA THR A 592 18.36 -16.09 -15.67
C THR A 592 17.59 -14.79 -15.58
N TYR A 593 18.26 -13.77 -15.06
CA TYR A 593 17.79 -12.40 -15.04
C TYR A 593 18.32 -11.67 -16.27
N ASN A 594 17.43 -11.31 -17.18
CA ASN A 594 17.73 -10.52 -18.37
C ASN A 594 16.84 -9.28 -18.33
N CYS A 595 17.43 -8.15 -17.95
CA CYS A 595 16.75 -6.88 -17.85
C CYS A 595 17.31 -5.89 -18.86
N VAL A 596 16.41 -5.14 -19.50
CA VAL A 596 16.74 -4.00 -20.36
C VAL A 596 16.05 -2.77 -19.79
N GLU A 597 16.86 -1.84 -19.31
CA GLU A 597 16.41 -0.53 -18.86
C GLU A 597 16.56 0.50 -19.99
N SER A 598 15.57 1.36 -20.20
CA SER A 598 15.65 2.42 -21.21
C SER A 598 14.83 3.64 -20.83
N ILE A 599 15.26 4.83 -21.23
CA ILE A 599 14.49 6.05 -20.93
C ILE A 599 13.30 6.19 -21.88
N ILE A 600 12.16 6.56 -21.28
CA ILE A 600 11.00 7.03 -22.02
C ILE A 600 11.12 8.56 -22.15
N PRO A 601 11.19 9.12 -23.37
CA PRO A 601 11.15 10.57 -23.53
C PRO A 601 9.89 11.13 -22.88
N SER A 602 10.04 12.14 -22.04
CA SER A 602 8.93 12.98 -21.61
C SER A 602 8.37 13.68 -22.84
N LEU A 603 7.10 13.41 -23.16
CA LEU A 603 6.36 14.09 -24.24
C LEU A 603 6.15 15.57 -23.90
#